data_AF-A0A9D9JYW8-F1
#
_entry.id   AF-A0A9D9JYW8-F1
#
_cell.length_a   1.000
_cell.length_b   1.000
_cell.length_c   1.000
_cell.angle_alpha   90.00
_cell.angle_beta   90.00
_cell.angle_gamma   90.00
#
_symmetry.space_group_name_H-M   'P 1'
#
loop_
_entity.id
_entity.type
_entity.pdbx_description
1 polymer ?
#
loop_
_entity_poly.entity_id
_entity_poly.type
_entity_poly.pdbx_seq_one_letter_code
_entity_poly.pdbx_strand_id
1 'polypeptide(L)' 'MAHRRLPTIRVSEVGEYVYCARSWWLRRVAGLEPEGRERRERGVTLHRRHTRAVALSRLLLAAAVLLSVAALIVPVVGG' A
#
# COMPACT_ATOMS: atom_id res chain seq x y z
N MET A 1 5.91 24.34 29.63
CA MET A 1 6.86 24.37 28.50
C MET A 1 6.20 23.71 27.30
N ALA A 2 6.02 24.43 26.19
CA ALA A 2 5.39 23.87 25.00
C ALA A 2 6.39 22.97 24.26
N HIS A 3 6.09 21.67 24.12
CA HIS A 3 6.87 20.79 23.28
C HIS A 3 6.74 21.23 21.82
N ARG A 4 7.81 21.80 21.25
CA ARG A 4 7.90 22.07 19.82
C ARG A 4 7.87 20.72 19.10
N ARG A 5 6.78 20.44 18.38
CA ARG A 5 6.74 19.25 17.52
C ARG A 5 7.65 19.50 16.33
N LEU A 6 8.60 18.60 16.11
CA LEU A 6 9.39 18.59 14.89
C LEU A 6 8.50 18.22 13.70
N PRO A 7 8.77 18.76 12.50
CA PRO A 7 8.02 18.38 11.30
C PRO A 7 8.18 16.89 11.01
N THR A 8 7.07 16.18 10.76
CA THR A 8 7.11 14.77 10.35
C THR A 8 7.82 14.62 9.00
N ILE A 9 8.72 13.65 8.91
CA ILE A 9 9.37 13.21 7.67
C ILE A 9 8.80 11.85 7.27
N ARG A 10 8.30 11.74 6.04
CA ARG A 10 7.79 10.47 5.50
C ARG A 10 8.95 9.55 5.12
N VAL A 11 8.72 8.24 5.17
CA VAL A 11 9.69 7.23 4.70
C VAL A 11 10.08 7.46 3.24
N SER A 12 9.13 7.87 2.39
CA SER A 12 9.40 8.20 0.98
C SER A 12 10.31 9.42 0.80
N GLU A 13 10.38 10.32 1.78
CA GLU A 13 11.31 11.44 1.79
C GLU A 13 12.71 10.99 2.20
N VAL A 14 12.83 10.04 3.13
CA VAL A 14 14.13 9.43 3.47
C VAL A 14 14.72 8.73 2.26
N GLY A 15 13.92 7.92 1.56
CA GLY A 15 14.35 7.24 0.33
C GLY A 15 14.75 8.24 -0.77
N GLU A 16 14.03 9.36 -0.91
CA GLU A 16 14.42 10.41 -1.85
C GLU A 16 15.73 11.09 -1.45
N TYR A 17 15.94 11.38 -0.16
CA TYR A 17 17.18 11.99 0.30
C TYR A 17 18.39 11.07 0.07
N VAL A 18 18.25 9.77 0.38
CA VAL A 18 19.29 8.75 0.14
C VAL A 18 19.59 8.62 -1.35
N TYR A 19 18.58 8.68 -2.21
CA TYR A 19 18.76 8.68 -3.67
C TYR A 19 19.44 9.97 -4.16
N CYS A 20 18.92 11.13 -3.76
CA CYS A 20 19.47 12.44 -4.09
C CYS A 20 19.00 13.51 -3.09
N ALA A 21 19.94 13.99 -2.27
CA ALA A 21 19.70 15.06 -1.29
C ALA A 21 19.18 16.35 -1.95
N ARG A 22 19.66 16.67 -3.16
CA ARG A 22 19.20 17.86 -3.90
C ARG A 22 17.74 17.74 -4.34
N SER A 23 17.30 16.58 -4.84
CA SER A 23 15.89 16.42 -5.20
C SER A 23 14.97 16.51 -3.98
N TRP A 24 15.41 15.95 -2.85
CA TRP A 24 14.70 16.10 -1.59
C TRP A 24 14.60 17.57 -1.16
N TRP A 25 15.70 18.32 -1.22
CA TRP A 25 15.70 19.73 -0.86
C TRP A 25 14.79 20.56 -1.77
N LEU A 26 14.85 20.33 -3.09
CA LEU A 26 14.00 21.03 -4.06
C LEU A 26 12.51 20.78 -3.77
N ARG A 27 12.13 19.54 -3.44
CA ARG A 27 10.73 19.21 -3.14
C ARG A 27 10.29 19.67 -1.75
N ARG A 28 11.08 19.41 -0.70
CA ARG A 28 10.70 19.64 0.71
C ARG A 28 10.92 21.07 1.17
N VAL A 29 12.01 21.70 0.74
CA VAL A 29 12.42 23.03 1.19
C VAL A 29 12.01 24.10 0.18
N ALA A 30 12.30 23.90 -1.11
CA ALA A 30 11.93 24.86 -2.15
C ALA A 30 10.48 24.71 -2.66
N GLY A 31 9.79 23.61 -2.31
CA GLY A 31 8.39 23.38 -2.69
C GLY A 31 8.17 23.11 -4.19
N LEU A 32 9.22 22.73 -4.92
CA LEU A 32 9.14 22.45 -6.35
C LEU A 32 8.63 21.04 -6.60
N GLU A 33 7.54 20.92 -7.36
CA GLU A 33 6.98 19.62 -7.71
C GLU A 33 7.76 18.95 -8.84
N PRO A 34 7.99 17.62 -8.76
CA PRO A 34 8.61 16.88 -9.85
C PRO A 34 7.68 16.80 -11.06
N GLU A 35 8.24 16.93 -12.27
CA GLU A 35 7.51 16.77 -13.54
C GLU A 35 6.76 15.43 -13.63
N GLY A 36 7.31 14.37 -13.02
CA GLY A 36 6.72 13.02 -13.01
C GLY A 36 5.53 12.82 -12.08
N ARG A 37 4.92 13.88 -11.53
CA ARG A 37 3.78 13.79 -10.59
C ARG A 37 2.62 12.97 -11.16
N GLU A 38 2.21 13.24 -12.40
CA GLU A 38 1.10 12.53 -13.03
C GLU A 38 1.35 11.02 -13.13
N ARG A 39 2.58 10.64 -13.49
CA ARG A 39 3.01 9.22 -13.54
C ARG A 39 2.90 8.55 -12.17
N ARG A 40 3.26 9.27 -11.09
CA ARG A 40 3.11 8.77 -9.72
C ARG A 40 1.64 8.59 -9.33
N GLU A 41 0.77 9.54 -9.66
CA GLU A 41 -0.66 9.47 -9.37
C GLU A 41 -1.34 8.30 -10.12
N ARG A 42 -0.97 8.10 -11.39
CA ARG A 42 -1.39 6.92 -12.16
C ARG A 42 -0.94 5.62 -11.48
N GLY A 43 0.32 5.55 -11.04
CA GLY A 43 0.85 4.41 -10.29
C GLY A 43 0.09 4.12 -8.99
N VAL A 44 -0.23 5.15 -8.21
CA VAL A 44 -1.05 5.02 -6.98
C VAL A 44 -2.44 4.47 -7.30
N THR A 45 -3.06 4.96 -8.38
CA THR A 45 -4.39 4.50 -8.81
C THR A 45 -4.37 3.03 -9.22
N LEU A 46 -3.36 2.61 -9.99
CA LEU A 46 -3.17 1.22 -10.37
C LEU A 46 -2.92 0.32 -9.15
N HIS A 47 -2.07 0.75 -8.22
CA HIS A 47 -1.79 0.00 -7.00
C HIS A 47 -3.04 -0.17 -6.13
N ARG A 48 -3.88 0.87 -5.99
CA ARG A 48 -5.17 0.79 -5.29
C ARG A 48 -6.16 -0.18 -5.95
N ARG A 49 -6.20 -0.24 -7.28
CA ARG A 49 -7.03 -1.22 -7.99
C ARG A 49 -6.53 -2.65 -7.76
N HIS A 50 -5.22 -2.84 -7.81
CA HIS A 50 -4.59 -4.13 -7.58
C HIS A 50 -4.83 -4.64 -6.14
N THR A 51 -4.70 -3.80 -5.12
CA THR A 51 -4.95 -4.23 -3.72
C THR A 51 -6.39 -4.69 -3.51
N ARG A 52 -7.37 -4.06 -4.16
CA ARG A 52 -8.77 -4.53 -4.14
C ARG A 52 -8.94 -5.89 -4.81
N ALA A 53 -8.32 -6.09 -5.97
CA ALA A 53 -8.36 -7.38 -6.67
C ALA A 53 -7.72 -8.50 -5.85
N VAL A 54 -6.57 -8.24 -5.21
CA VAL A 54 -5.92 -9.19 -4.30
C VAL A 54 -6.79 -9.51 -3.08
N ALA A 55 -7.43 -8.50 -2.47
CA ALA A 55 -8.33 -8.72 -1.35
C ALA A 55 -9.51 -9.62 -1.72
N LEU A 56 -10.15 -9.37 -2.87
CA LEU A 56 -11.24 -10.21 -3.38
C LEU A 56 -10.76 -11.63 -3.69
N SER A 57 -9.59 -11.78 -4.33
CA SER A 57 -9.01 -13.09 -4.61
C SER A 57 -8.76 -13.90 -3.33
N ARG A 58 -8.23 -13.26 -2.28
CA ARG A 58 -8.01 -13.90 -0.97
C ARG A 58 -9.33 -14.31 -0.31
N LEU A 59 -10.37 -13.49 -0.42
CA LEU A 59 -11.71 -13.81 0.10
C LEU A 59 -12.30 -15.04 -0.62
N LEU A 60 -12.23 -15.05 -1.95
CA LEU A 60 -12.72 -16.18 -2.75
C LEU A 60 -11.94 -17.47 -2.46
N LEU A 61 -10.61 -17.38 -2.32
CA LEU A 61 -9.80 -18.52 -1.94
C LEU A 61 -10.19 -19.06 -0.56
N ALA A 62 -10.38 -18.17 0.43
CA ALA A 62 -10.84 -18.58 1.76
C ALA A 62 -12.21 -19.27 1.71
N ALA A 63 -13.17 -18.72 0.95
CA ALA A 63 -14.48 -19.33 0.77
C ALA A 63 -14.39 -20.70 0.09
N ALA A 64 -13.57 -20.83 -0.96
CA ALA A 64 -13.36 -22.10 -1.65
C ALA A 64 -12.78 -23.15 -0.70
N VAL A 65 -11.75 -22.82 0.08
CA VAL A 65 -11.16 -23.72 1.07
C VAL A 65 -12.19 -24.14 2.12
N LEU A 66 -12.98 -23.22 2.66
CA LEU A 66 -14.02 -23.53 3.65
C LEU A 66 -15.08 -24.48 3.08
N LEU A 67 -15.56 -24.23 1.86
CA LEU A 67 -16.55 -25.08 1.20
C LEU A 67 -15.99 -26.47 0.89
N SER A 68 -14.73 -26.56 0.42
CA SER A 68 -14.07 -27.84 0.20
C SER A 68 -13.93 -28.65 1.49
N VAL A 69 -13.54 -28.01 2.59
CA VAL A 69 -13.44 -28.65 3.90
C VAL A 69 -14.81 -29.12 4.38
N ALA A 70 -15.85 -28.28 4.26
CA ALA A 70 -17.21 -28.65 4.63
C ALA A 70 -17.72 -29.85 3.80
N ALA A 71 -17.46 -29.87 2.50
CA ALA A 71 -17.85 -30.97 1.62
C ALA A 71 -17.20 -32.31 2.00
N LEU A 72 -15.99 -32.28 2.57
CA LEU A 72 -15.30 -33.49 3.05
C LEU A 72 -15.78 -33.92 4.44
N ILE A 73 -16.03 -32.98 5.36
CA ILE A 73 -16.34 -33.29 6.76
C ILE A 73 -17.82 -33.67 6.95
N VAL A 74 -18.75 -32.93 6.34
CA VAL A 74 -20.20 -33.14 6.50
C VAL A 74 -20.63 -34.60 6.26
N PRO A 75 -20.22 -35.28 5.17
CA PRO A 75 -20.61 -36.67 4.95
C PRO A 75 -19.96 -37.66 5.93
N VAL A 76 -18.78 -37.36 6.48
CA VAL A 76 -18.07 -38.23 7.43
C VAL A 76 -18.69 -38.15 8.83
N VAL A 77 -19.19 -36.97 9.22
CA VAL A 77 -19.78 -36.74 10.56
C VAL A 77 -21.27 -37.07 10.60
N GLY A 78 -21.97 -36.95 9.47
CA GLY A 78 -23.41 -37.24 9.37
C GLY A 78 -23.76 -38.66 8.92
N GLY A 79 -22.77 -39.50 8.61
CA GLY A 79 -22.92 -40.90 8.20
C GLY A 79 -22.62 -41.89 9.32
#